data_AF-A0A0S3T7M0-F1
#
_entry.id   AF-A0A0S3T7M0-F1
#
_cell.length_a   1.000
_cell.length_b   1.000
_cell.length_c   1.000
_cell.angle_alpha   90.00
_cell.angle_beta   90.00
_cell.angle_gamma   90.00
#
_symmetry.space_group_name_H-M   'P 1'
#
loop_
_entity.id
_entity.type
_entity.pdbx_description
1 polymer ?
#
loop_
_entity_poly.entity_id
_entity_poly.type
_entity_poly.pdbx_seq_one_letter_code
_entity_poly.pdbx_strand_id
1 'polypeptide(L)'
;MTTKDKGEVVMLWKDIWKIFDQEENREERLRKWMDPKLDNYYPIDYALSLASLAVNCTADKSLSRPTIAEIVLSLSLLTQPSSSTLERSLTSSGLDIEATQIVTSIAAR
;
A
#
# COMPACT_ATOMS: atom_id res chain seq x y z
N MET A 1 5.53 -17.98 12.96
CA MET A 1 5.26 -18.26 14.39
C MET A 1 6.31 -17.50 15.18
N THR A 2 5.90 -16.63 16.09
CA THR A 2 6.82 -15.99 17.03
C THR A 2 6.49 -16.45 18.44
N THR A 3 7.50 -16.78 19.22
CA THR A 3 7.34 -17.13 20.63
C THR A 3 7.47 -15.84 21.44
N LYS A 4 6.39 -15.41 22.11
CA LYS A 4 6.53 -14.36 23.13
C LYS A 4 7.25 -14.94 24.36
N ASP A 5 7.78 -14.06 25.20
CA ASP A 5 8.58 -14.34 26.41
C ASP A 5 7.96 -15.38 27.38
N LYS A 6 6.64 -15.63 27.26
CA LYS A 6 5.90 -16.64 28.03
C LYS A 6 5.71 -18.00 27.33
N GLY A 7 6.40 -18.25 26.21
CA GLY A 7 6.26 -19.48 25.44
C GLY A 7 4.98 -19.58 24.59
N GLU A 8 4.15 -18.53 24.56
CA GLU A 8 2.98 -18.47 23.69
C GLU A 8 3.41 -18.31 22.23
N VAL A 9 2.98 -19.26 21.39
CA VAL A 9 3.14 -19.18 19.94
C VAL A 9 2.08 -18.20 19.41
N VAL A 10 2.52 -16.99 19.09
CA VAL A 10 1.66 -15.98 18.50
C VAL A 10 1.76 -16.03 16.99
N MET A 11 0.60 -16.05 16.34
CA MET A 11 0.48 -15.91 14.90
C MET A 11 0.35 -14.43 14.57
N LEU A 12 1.43 -13.80 14.10
CA LEU A 12 1.49 -12.36 13.81
C LEU A 12 0.35 -11.85 12.91
N TRP A 13 -0.15 -12.69 11.99
CA TRP A 13 -1.26 -12.33 11.10
C TRP A 13 -2.60 -12.15 11.85
N LYS A 14 -2.78 -12.76 13.03
CA LYS A 14 -3.95 -12.50 13.88
C LYS A 14 -3.84 -11.18 14.65
N ASP A 15 -2.62 -10.69 14.88
CA ASP A 15 -2.44 -9.40 15.55
C ASP A 15 -2.75 -8.24 14.61
N ILE A 16 -2.38 -8.35 13.32
CA ILE A 16 -2.77 -7.35 12.32
C ILE A 16 -4.29 -7.34 12.09
N TRP A 17 -4.98 -8.48 12.18
CA TRP A 17 -6.45 -8.51 12.12
C TRP A 17 -7.11 -7.65 13.20
N LYS A 18 -6.64 -7.76 14.46
CA LYS A 18 -7.14 -6.94 15.57
C LYS A 18 -6.93 -5.44 15.31
N ILE A 19 -5.90 -5.08 14.55
CA ILE A 19 -5.67 -3.70 14.12
C ILE A 19 -6.70 -3.25 13.07
N PHE A 20 -7.32 -4.15 12.32
CA PHE A 20 -8.35 -3.79 11.34
C PHE A 20 -9.78 -3.89 11.88
N ASP A 21 -10.02 -4.71 12.90
CA ASP A 21 -11.30 -4.82 13.61
C ASP A 21 -11.73 -3.53 14.34
N GLN A 22 -10.79 -2.62 14.62
CA GLN A 22 -11.03 -1.36 15.33
C GLN A 22 -10.61 -0.16 14.48
N GLU A 23 -11.50 0.82 14.31
CA GLU A 23 -11.23 2.03 13.52
C GLU A 23 -10.35 3.04 14.28
N GLU A 24 -10.64 3.22 15.57
CA GLU A 24 -9.94 4.20 16.41
C GLU A 24 -8.44 3.93 16.48
N ASN A 25 -7.60 4.96 16.33
CA ASN A 25 -6.13 4.88 16.44
C ASN A 25 -5.47 3.82 15.55
N ARG A 26 -6.10 3.39 14.45
CA ARG A 26 -5.58 2.33 13.57
C ARG A 26 -4.17 2.61 13.08
N GLU A 27 -3.88 3.84 12.66
CA GLU A 27 -2.54 4.24 12.23
C GLU A 27 -1.48 4.02 13.30
N GLU A 28 -1.73 4.48 14.53
CA GLU A 28 -0.77 4.38 15.62
C GLU A 28 -0.51 2.92 15.97
N ARG A 29 -1.57 2.10 16.02
CA ARG A 29 -1.43 0.66 16.25
C ARG A 29 -0.66 -0.02 15.13
N LEU A 30 -0.91 0.35 13.87
CA LEU A 30 -0.16 -0.19 12.75
C LEU A 30 1.31 0.19 12.85
N ARG A 31 1.64 1.45 13.13
CA ARG A 31 3.04 1.90 13.32
C ARG A 31 3.78 1.10 14.39
N LYS A 32 3.10 0.79 15.51
CA LYS A 32 3.66 -0.04 16.58
C LYS A 32 3.86 -1.51 16.20
N TRP A 33 3.11 -2.01 15.21
CA TRP A 33 3.18 -3.39 14.74
C TRP A 33 4.19 -3.59 13.60
N MET A 34 4.40 -2.56 12.79
CA MET A 34 5.38 -2.56 11.69
C MET A 34 6.80 -2.80 12.20
N ASP A 35 7.68 -3.24 11.29
CA ASP A 35 9.09 -3.49 11.62
C ASP A 35 9.74 -2.22 12.21
N PRO A 36 10.23 -2.25 13.46
CA PRO A 36 10.82 -1.07 14.10
C PRO A 36 12.09 -0.60 13.38
N LYS A 37 12.76 -1.44 12.58
CA LYS A 37 13.91 -1.04 11.77
C LYS A 37 13.55 -0.10 10.63
N LEU A 38 12.26 -0.04 10.26
CA LEU A 38 11.77 0.95 9.30
C LEU A 38 11.69 2.35 9.93
N ASP A 39 11.74 2.48 11.26
CA ASP A 39 11.73 3.74 12.02
C ASP A 39 10.68 4.75 11.53
N ASN A 40 9.50 4.23 11.18
CA ASN A 40 8.38 4.99 10.59
C ASN A 40 8.71 5.76 9.29
N TYR A 41 9.81 5.42 8.59
CA TYR A 41 10.17 5.94 7.27
C TYR A 41 9.38 5.27 6.15
N TYR A 42 8.06 5.39 6.20
CA TYR A 42 7.15 4.96 5.14
C TYR A 42 5.87 5.81 5.15
N PRO A 43 5.21 6.00 4.00
CA PRO A 43 3.91 6.65 3.96
C PRO A 43 2.88 5.78 4.68
N ILE A 44 2.22 6.33 5.71
CA ILE A 44 1.27 5.56 6.54
C ILE A 44 0.07 5.05 5.73
N ASP A 45 -0.41 5.84 4.76
CA ASP A 45 -1.53 5.44 3.90
C ASP A 45 -1.21 4.21 3.04
N TYR A 46 0.05 4.11 2.59
CA TYR A 46 0.51 2.98 1.79
C TYR A 46 0.66 1.74 2.67
N ALA A 47 1.18 1.92 3.89
CA ALA A 47 1.26 0.85 4.88
C ALA A 47 -0.13 0.33 5.27
N LEU A 48 -1.11 1.22 5.49
CA LEU A 48 -2.50 0.85 5.77
C LEU A 48 -3.12 0.07 4.61
N SER A 49 -2.92 0.54 3.38
CA SER A 49 -3.47 -0.12 2.19
C SER A 49 -2.85 -1.51 1.96
N LEU A 50 -1.53 -1.62 2.12
CA LEU A 50 -0.81 -2.90 2.02
C LEU A 50 -1.21 -3.87 3.14
N ALA A 51 -1.35 -3.37 4.37
CA ALA A 51 -1.80 -4.14 5.52
C ALA A 51 -3.24 -4.66 5.33
N SER A 52 -4.14 -3.84 4.79
CA SER A 52 -5.50 -4.25 4.44
C SER A 52 -5.50 -5.41 3.42
N LEU A 53 -4.68 -5.31 2.38
CA LEU A 53 -4.50 -6.40 1.42
C LEU A 53 -3.99 -7.69 2.10
N ALA A 54 -3.00 -7.58 3.00
CA ALA A 54 -2.46 -8.71 3.75
C ALA A 54 -3.49 -9.36 4.69
N VAL A 55 -4.36 -8.57 5.33
CA VAL A 55 -5.49 -9.07 6.14
C VAL A 55 -6.41 -9.92 5.28
N ASN A 56 -6.79 -9.44 4.08
CA ASN A 56 -7.64 -10.19 3.17
C ASN A 56 -6.98 -11.48 2.66
N CYS A 57 -5.68 -11.45 2.35
CA CYS A 57 -4.89 -12.63 1.96
C CYS A 57 -4.87 -13.74 3.03
N THR A 58 -5.07 -13.38 4.29
CA THR A 58 -4.98 -14.30 5.43
C THR A 58 -6.35 -14.74 5.95
N ALA A 59 -7.46 -14.34 5.31
CA ALA A 59 -8.84 -14.66 5.71
C ALA A 59 -9.02 -16.15 6.07
N ASP A 60 -9.79 -16.45 7.13
CA ASP A 60 -10.01 -17.83 7.59
C ASP A 60 -10.69 -18.66 6.50
N LYS A 61 -11.70 -18.08 5.84
CA LYS A 61 -12.38 -18.68 4.69
C LYS A 61 -11.54 -18.49 3.44
N SER A 62 -11.17 -19.59 2.78
CA SER A 62 -10.41 -19.56 1.52
C SER A 62 -11.11 -18.73 0.43
N LEU A 63 -12.43 -18.82 0.34
CA LEU A 63 -13.25 -18.07 -0.62
C LEU A 63 -13.31 -16.56 -0.36
N SER A 64 -12.87 -16.10 0.82
CA SER A 64 -12.78 -14.67 1.16
C SER A 64 -11.41 -14.08 0.84
N ARG A 65 -10.45 -14.90 0.43
CA ARG A 65 -9.11 -14.44 0.06
C ARG A 65 -9.13 -13.94 -1.38
N PRO A 66 -8.39 -12.86 -1.70
CA PRO A 66 -8.24 -12.40 -3.06
C PRO A 66 -7.51 -13.43 -3.91
N THR A 67 -7.84 -13.46 -5.19
CA THR A 67 -7.09 -14.17 -6.22
C THR A 67 -5.71 -13.55 -6.42
N ILE A 68 -4.77 -14.32 -6.97
CA ILE A 68 -3.44 -13.79 -7.27
C ILE A 68 -3.49 -12.60 -8.24
N ALA A 69 -4.46 -12.58 -9.17
CA ALA A 69 -4.65 -11.48 -10.10
C ALA A 69 -5.06 -10.18 -9.37
N GLU A 70 -5.98 -10.28 -8.41
CA GLU A 70 -6.38 -9.14 -7.57
C GLU A 70 -5.22 -8.65 -6.70
N ILE A 71 -4.43 -9.56 -6.11
CA ILE A 71 -3.24 -9.21 -5.33
C ILE A 71 -2.24 -8.42 -6.18
N VAL A 72 -1.90 -8.92 -7.37
CA VAL A 72 -0.96 -8.27 -8.29
C VAL A 72 -1.48 -6.91 -8.71
N LEU A 73 -2.78 -6.79 -9.01
CA LEU A 73 -3.40 -5.51 -9.37
C LEU A 73 -3.30 -4.51 -8.21
N SER A 74 -3.69 -4.89 -7.00
CA SER A 74 -3.61 -4.01 -5.82
C SER A 74 -2.18 -3.55 -5.54
N LEU A 75 -1.19 -4.45 -5.61
CA LEU A 75 0.21 -4.10 -5.43
C LEU A 75 0.70 -3.15 -6.53
N SER A 76 0.28 -3.37 -7.78
CA SER A 76 0.66 -2.50 -8.90
C SER A 76 0.20 -1.06 -8.66
N LEU A 77 -1.04 -0.88 -8.19
CA LEU A 77 -1.60 0.44 -7.86
C LEU A 77 -0.84 1.14 -6.73
N LEU A 78 -0.36 0.40 -5.72
CA LEU A 78 0.45 0.97 -4.62
C LEU A 78 1.84 1.44 -5.08
N THR A 79 2.38 0.81 -6.13
CA THR A 79 3.70 1.14 -6.68
C THR A 79 3.67 2.18 -7.79
N GLN A 80 2.49 2.64 -8.21
CA GLN A 80 2.40 3.63 -9.27
C GLN A 80 3.04 4.94 -8.80
N PRO A 81 3.96 5.52 -9.61
CA PRO A 81 4.51 6.82 -9.29
C PRO A 81 3.37 7.84 -9.26
N SER A 82 3.32 8.64 -8.20
CA SER A 82 2.43 9.79 -8.17
C SER A 82 2.77 10.71 -9.34
N SER A 83 1.75 11.35 -9.94
CA SER A 83 1.92 12.26 -11.08
C SER A 83 3.03 13.31 -10.85
N SER A 84 3.21 13.77 -9.61
CA SER A 84 4.27 14.72 -9.23
C SER A 84 5.70 14.16 -9.29
N THR A 85 5.88 12.84 -9.17
CA THR A 85 7.20 12.18 -9.28
C THR A 85 7.59 11.97 -10.75
N LEU A 86 6.60 11.72 -11.62
CA LEU A 86 6.80 11.59 -13.06
C LEU A 86 7.29 12.92 -13.66
N GLU A 87 6.70 14.05 -13.28
CA GLU A 87 7.13 15.39 -13.72
C GLU A 87 8.60 15.69 -13.37
N ARG A 88 9.08 15.24 -12.20
CA ARG A 88 10.48 15.44 -11.79
C ARG A 88 11.47 14.58 -12.58
N SER A 89 11.09 13.37 -12.95
CA SER A 89 11.89 12.51 -13.82
C SER A 89 11.92 13.01 -15.27
N LEU A 90 10.82 13.59 -15.75
CA LEU A 90 10.72 14.18 -17.09
C LEU A 90 11.51 15.49 -17.22
N THR A 91 11.63 16.26 -16.13
CA THR A 91 12.45 17.49 -16.09
C THR A 91 13.94 17.22 -15.79
N SER A 92 14.27 16.08 -15.18
CA SER A 92 15.66 15.65 -14.96
C SER A 92 16.28 14.96 -16.17
N SER A 93 15.47 14.37 -17.04
CA SER A 93 15.93 13.85 -18.33
C SER A 93 15.99 15.04 -19.26
N GLY A 94 17.14 15.71 -19.34
CA GLY A 94 17.37 16.90 -20.17
C GLY A 94 17.06 16.67 -21.66
N LEU A 95 15.78 16.71 -21.98
CA LEU A 95 15.24 16.87 -23.30
C LEU A 95 14.49 18.19 -23.24
N ASP A 96 15.09 19.21 -23.83
CA ASP A 96 14.39 20.43 -24.24
C ASP A 96 13.26 20.02 -25.19
N ILE A 97 12.10 19.66 -24.64
CA ILE A 97 10.88 19.49 -25.39
C ILE A 97 10.17 20.84 -25.31
N GLU A 98 10.42 21.63 -26.34
CA GLU A 98 9.70 22.85 -26.66
C GLU A 98 8.20 22.61 -26.50
N ALA A 99 7.60 23.41 -25.62
CA ALA A 99 6.19 23.33 -25.28
C ALA A 99 5.33 23.57 -26.54
N THR A 100 4.70 22.52 -27.05
CA THR A 100 3.50 22.65 -27.89
C THR A 100 2.40 21.76 -27.34
N GLN A 101 1.81 22.19 -26.22
CA GLN A 101 0.43 21.83 -25.92
C GLN A 101 -0.47 22.55 -26.91
N ILE A 102 -0.91 21.84 -27.94
CA ILE A 102 -2.11 22.22 -28.70
C ILE A 102 -3.05 21.02 -28.68
N VAL A 103 -3.85 20.93 -27.61
CA VAL A 103 -5.04 20.09 -27.62
C VAL A 103 -6.16 20.95 -28.22
N THR A 104 -6.38 20.85 -29.53
CA THR A 104 -7.59 21.40 -30.13
C THR A 104 -8.76 20.48 -29.82
N SER A 105 -9.76 20.99 -29.12
CA SER A 105 -11.04 20.32 -28.89
C SER A 105 -11.71 19.99 -30.22
N ILE A 106 -12.04 18.73 -30.45
CA ILE A 106 -12.81 18.28 -31.62
C ILE A 106 -14.29 18.54 -31.34
N ALA A 107 -14.92 19.38 -32.16
CA ALA A 107 -16.38 19.54 -32.17
C ALA A 107 -17.01 18.42 -33.02
N ALA A 108 -17.90 17.64 -32.42
CA ALA A 108 -18.73 16.67 -33.14
C ALA A 108 -19.87 17.39 -33.89
N ARG A 109 -20.16 16.95 -35.12
CA ARG A 109 -21.33 17.34 -35.92
C ARG A 109 -22.41 16.28 -35.83
#